data_AF-A0A2D4N9P7-F1
#
_entry.id   AF-A0A2D4N9P7-F1
#
_cell.length_a   1.000
_cell.length_b   1.000
_cell.length_c   1.000
_cell.angle_alpha   90.00
_cell.angle_beta   90.00
_cell.angle_gamma   90.00
#
_symmetry.space_group_name_H-M   'P 1'
#
loop_
_entity.id
_entity.type
_entity.pdbx_description
1 polymer ?
#
loop_
_entity_poly.entity_id
_entity_poly.type
_entity_poly.pdbx_seq_one_letter_code
_entity_poly.pdbx_strand_id
1 'polypeptide(L)'
;YMGGTLTVRSLLDTREHCLNEFNFPDPYSKIKQKENGIALRCYQGVIESLDSLGWEDRQFALVKGLLAGNVFDWGAKAVSDVLETEPQFGFEEAKEKLQERPWLEDSYSEWVQRLKITVELMSS
;
A
#
# COMPACT_ATOMS: atom_id res chain seq x y z
N TYR A 1 7.76 -27.49 -28.49
CA TYR A 1 6.41 -26.89 -28.61
C TYR A 1 6.22 -25.92 -27.44
N MET A 2 6.35 -24.61 -27.66
CA MET A 2 6.00 -23.59 -26.65
C MET A 2 5.18 -22.48 -27.33
N GLY A 3 4.02 -22.86 -27.87
CA GLY A 3 3.08 -21.95 -28.53
C GLY A 3 1.86 -21.69 -27.64
N GLY A 4 2.09 -21.07 -26.48
CA GLY A 4 1.00 -20.55 -25.64
C GLY A 4 0.73 -19.08 -25.98
N THR A 5 -0.52 -18.65 -25.91
CA THR A 5 -0.93 -17.26 -26.16
C THR A 5 -0.17 -16.30 -25.25
N LEU A 6 0.45 -15.27 -25.83
CA LEU A 6 1.17 -14.24 -25.08
C LEU A 6 0.17 -13.44 -24.23
N THR A 7 0.21 -13.65 -22.93
CA THR A 7 -0.61 -12.97 -21.93
C THR A 7 0.27 -12.42 -20.82
N VAL A 8 -0.23 -11.46 -20.04
CA VAL A 8 0.47 -10.99 -18.82
C VAL A 8 0.78 -12.18 -17.89
N ARG A 9 -0.17 -13.12 -17.77
CA ARG A 9 -0.02 -14.36 -17.02
C ARG A 9 1.18 -15.17 -17.51
N SER A 10 1.27 -15.46 -18.82
CA SER A 10 2.38 -16.24 -19.36
C SER A 10 3.73 -15.53 -19.22
N LEU A 11 3.76 -14.19 -19.28
CA LEU A 11 4.98 -13.40 -19.05
C LEU A 11 5.45 -13.47 -17.59
N LEU A 12 4.53 -13.35 -16.64
CA LEU A 12 4.84 -13.46 -15.21
C LEU A 12 5.29 -14.87 -14.85
N ASP A 13 4.60 -15.90 -15.37
CA ASP A 13 4.97 -17.30 -15.13
C ASP A 13 6.36 -17.62 -15.76
N THR A 14 6.67 -17.05 -16.93
CA THR A 14 7.99 -17.19 -17.56
C THR A 14 9.09 -16.51 -16.73
N ARG A 15 8.84 -15.30 -16.24
CA ARG A 15 9.77 -14.58 -15.35
C ARG A 15 10.07 -15.40 -14.09
N GLU A 16 9.02 -15.95 -13.48
CA GLU A 16 9.14 -16.77 -12.27
C GLU A 16 9.94 -18.05 -12.51
N HIS A 17 9.70 -18.74 -13.64
CA HIS A 17 10.51 -19.88 -14.04
C HIS A 17 11.98 -19.52 -14.22
N CYS A 18 12.30 -18.42 -14.90
CA CYS A 18 13.68 -17.97 -15.05
C CYS A 18 14.34 -17.66 -13.70
N LEU A 19 13.66 -16.92 -12.81
CA LEU A 19 14.20 -16.60 -11.49
C LEU A 19 14.53 -17.87 -10.67
N ASN A 20 13.64 -18.86 -10.71
CA ASN A 20 13.84 -20.13 -10.03
C ASN A 20 14.96 -20.97 -10.65
N GLU A 21 15.06 -21.01 -11.99
CA GLU A 21 16.11 -21.75 -12.71
C GLU A 21 17.53 -21.24 -12.40
N PHE A 22 17.68 -19.94 -12.15
CA PHE A 22 18.97 -19.33 -11.79
C PHE A 22 19.21 -19.21 -10.26
N ASN A 23 18.42 -19.90 -9.43
CA ASN A 23 18.49 -19.83 -7.96
C ASN A 23 18.38 -18.39 -7.40
N PHE A 24 17.52 -17.57 -8.00
CA PHE A 24 17.13 -16.24 -7.52
C PHE A 24 15.67 -16.23 -7.01
N PRO A 25 15.34 -16.93 -5.90
CA PRO A 25 13.96 -17.16 -5.49
C PRO A 25 13.21 -15.89 -5.04
N ASP A 26 13.91 -14.90 -4.49
CA ASP A 26 13.33 -13.57 -4.24
C ASP A 26 14.40 -12.46 -4.39
N PRO A 27 14.52 -11.85 -5.58
CA PRO A 27 15.47 -10.77 -5.81
C PRO A 27 15.12 -9.48 -5.02
N TYR A 28 13.91 -9.37 -4.46
CA TYR A 28 13.45 -8.20 -3.72
C TYR A 28 13.50 -8.38 -2.20
N SER A 29 13.87 -9.56 -1.72
CA SER A 29 13.87 -9.89 -0.28
C SER A 29 14.61 -8.86 0.58
N LYS A 30 15.79 -8.39 0.13
CA LYS A 30 16.58 -7.40 0.86
C LYS A 30 15.93 -6.02 0.92
N ILE A 31 15.34 -5.55 -0.18
CA ILE A 31 14.68 -4.24 -0.22
C ILE A 31 13.38 -4.27 0.60
N LYS A 32 12.59 -5.35 0.48
CA LYS A 32 11.39 -5.58 1.29
C LYS A 32 11.70 -5.62 2.79
N GLN A 33 12.80 -6.26 3.20
CA GLN A 33 13.21 -6.26 4.60
C GLN A 33 13.55 -4.85 5.11
N LYS A 34 14.24 -4.04 4.31
CA LYS A 34 14.55 -2.64 4.64
C LYS A 34 13.26 -1.81 4.77
N GLU A 35 12.37 -1.89 3.79
CA GLU A 35 11.09 -1.16 3.74
C GLU A 35 10.17 -1.58 4.90
N ASN A 36 10.04 -2.88 5.17
CA ASN A 36 9.27 -3.38 6.31
C ASN A 36 9.86 -2.90 7.65
N GLY A 37 11.19 -2.87 7.78
CA GLY A 37 11.86 -2.35 8.97
C GLY A 37 11.56 -0.87 9.22
N ILE A 38 11.46 -0.06 8.16
CA ILE A 38 11.04 1.34 8.23
C ILE A 38 9.56 1.43 8.61
N ALA A 39 8.69 0.70 7.92
CA ALA A 39 7.25 0.72 8.18
C ALA A 39 6.92 0.35 9.64
N LEU A 40 7.60 -0.66 10.19
CA LEU A 40 7.45 -1.08 11.59
C LEU A 40 7.84 0.02 12.59
N ARG A 41 8.86 0.83 12.29
CA ARG A 41 9.25 1.96 13.17
C ARG A 41 8.20 3.06 13.17
N CYS A 42 7.55 3.30 12.03
CA CYS A 42 6.51 4.33 11.90
C CYS A 42 5.14 3.85 12.41
N TYR A 43 4.90 2.54 12.46
CA TYR A 43 3.61 1.93 12.77
C TYR A 43 2.98 2.49 14.05
N GLN A 44 3.74 2.55 15.15
CA GLN A 44 3.20 2.98 16.44
C GLN A 44 2.64 4.41 16.39
N GLY A 45 3.41 5.35 15.82
CA GLY A 45 2.97 6.75 15.70
C GLY A 45 1.76 6.92 14.76
N VAL A 46 1.67 6.11 13.71
CA VAL A 46 0.50 6.11 12.81
C VAL A 46 -0.75 5.63 13.53
N ILE A 47 -0.66 4.54 14.31
CA ILE A 47 -1.80 4.02 15.09
C ILE A 47 -2.25 5.02 16.15
N GLU A 48 -1.32 5.62 16.91
CA GLU A 48 -1.65 6.63 17.91
C GLU A 48 -2.36 7.85 17.30
N SER A 49 -1.89 8.30 16.14
CA SER A 49 -2.52 9.38 15.38
C SER A 49 -3.93 9.00 14.94
N LEU A 50 -4.13 7.79 14.39
CA LEU A 50 -5.46 7.30 13.99
C LEU A 50 -6.40 7.14 15.18
N ASP A 51 -5.89 6.69 16.32
CA ASP A 51 -6.68 6.51 17.54
C ASP A 51 -7.14 7.83 18.17
N SER A 52 -6.41 8.91 17.92
CA SER A 52 -6.81 10.26 18.34
C SER A 52 -8.00 10.83 17.53
N LEU A 53 -8.29 10.27 16.36
CA LEU A 53 -9.35 10.73 15.46
C LEU A 53 -10.71 10.15 15.84
N GLY A 54 -11.76 10.96 15.61
CA GLY A 54 -13.14 10.51 15.62
C GLY A 54 -13.40 9.43 14.56
N TRP A 55 -14.47 8.63 14.74
CA TRP A 55 -14.71 7.45 13.91
C TRP A 55 -14.76 7.75 12.41
N GLU A 56 -15.42 8.84 12.00
CA GLU A 56 -15.57 9.22 10.59
C GLU A 56 -14.23 9.64 9.96
N ASP A 57 -13.51 10.56 10.62
CA ASP A 57 -12.19 11.04 10.16
C ASP A 57 -11.17 9.90 10.14
N ARG A 58 -11.25 8.97 11.09
CA ARG A 58 -10.42 7.78 11.16
C ARG A 58 -10.62 6.88 9.95
N GLN A 59 -11.87 6.63 9.52
CA GLN A 59 -12.13 5.83 8.32
C GLN A 59 -11.51 6.48 7.08
N PHE A 60 -11.60 7.81 6.98
CA PHE A 60 -11.02 8.52 5.84
C PHE A 60 -9.50 8.47 5.85
N ALA A 61 -8.89 8.71 7.01
CA ALA A 61 -7.45 8.64 7.20
C ALA A 61 -6.89 7.24 6.90
N LEU A 62 -7.61 6.17 7.26
CA LEU A 62 -7.27 4.79 6.94
C LEU A 62 -7.26 4.53 5.42
N VAL A 63 -8.30 4.97 4.71
CA VAL A 63 -8.37 4.78 3.24
C VAL A 63 -7.28 5.57 2.54
N LYS A 64 -7.04 6.82 2.95
CA LYS A 64 -5.92 7.61 2.42
C LYS A 64 -4.56 6.95 2.72
N GLY A 65 -4.37 6.43 3.92
CA GLY A 65 -3.16 5.69 4.29
C GLY A 65 -2.94 4.44 3.44
N LEU A 66 -4.01 3.68 3.15
CA LEU A 66 -3.97 2.51 2.28
C LEU A 66 -3.57 2.88 0.84
N LEU A 67 -4.19 3.92 0.28
CA LEU A 67 -3.87 4.40 -1.07
C LEU A 67 -2.44 4.93 -1.17
N ALA A 68 -2.01 5.72 -0.17
CA ALA A 68 -0.65 6.24 -0.09
C ALA A 68 0.39 5.12 0.04
N GLY A 69 0.12 4.11 0.87
CA GLY A 69 0.99 2.94 1.00
C GLY A 69 1.18 2.17 -0.31
N ASN A 70 0.11 2.02 -1.11
CA ASN A 70 0.21 1.40 -2.43
C ASN A 70 1.01 2.24 -3.44
N VAL A 71 0.87 3.57 -3.41
CA VAL A 71 1.66 4.50 -4.25
C VAL A 71 3.13 4.51 -3.81
N PHE A 72 3.39 4.37 -2.52
CA PHE A 72 4.72 4.30 -1.94
C PHE A 72 5.46 3.01 -2.33
N ASP A 73 4.74 1.89 -2.48
CA ASP A 73 5.26 0.59 -2.97
C ASP A 73 5.58 0.59 -4.49
N TRP A 74 5.45 1.72 -5.19
CA TRP A 74 5.69 1.76 -6.65
C TRP A 74 7.15 1.64 -7.09
N GLY A 75 8.10 1.38 -6.19
CA GLY A 75 9.49 1.10 -6.54
C GLY A 75 10.12 2.20 -7.42
N ALA A 76 9.52 3.38 -7.47
CA ALA A 76 9.98 4.48 -8.28
C ALA A 76 11.26 4.98 -7.62
N LYS A 77 12.35 4.98 -8.39
CA LYS A 77 13.68 5.45 -7.95
C LYS A 77 13.62 6.78 -7.17
N ALA A 78 12.69 7.66 -7.54
CA ALA A 78 12.43 8.94 -6.88
C ALA A 78 11.89 8.83 -5.44
N VAL A 79 11.16 7.76 -5.08
CA VAL A 79 10.65 7.50 -3.72
C VAL A 79 11.74 6.82 -2.87
N SER A 80 12.55 5.95 -3.49
CA SER A 80 13.70 5.31 -2.84
C SER A 80 14.74 6.33 -2.36
N ASP A 81 15.02 7.37 -3.15
CA ASP A 81 16.02 8.40 -2.80
C ASP A 81 15.57 9.28 -1.61
N VAL A 82 14.26 9.52 -1.47
CA VAL A 82 13.68 10.29 -0.35
C VAL A 82 13.61 9.46 0.94
N LEU A 83 13.45 8.14 0.83
CA LEU A 83 13.39 7.22 1.95
C LEU A 83 14.74 6.97 2.64
N GLU A 84 15.84 7.11 1.91
CA GLU A 84 17.18 6.93 2.49
C GLU A 84 17.59 8.10 3.40
N THR A 85 16.98 9.27 3.22
CA THR A 85 17.28 10.46 4.01
C THR A 85 16.33 10.62 5.20
N GLU A 86 15.01 10.48 5.04
CA GLU A 86 14.04 10.58 6.15
C GLU A 86 12.82 9.63 6.01
N PRO A 87 12.74 8.54 6.81
CA PRO A 87 11.68 7.53 6.65
C PRO A 87 10.26 8.01 7.01
N GLN A 88 10.15 8.98 7.93
CA GLN A 88 8.87 9.62 8.28
C GLN A 88 8.37 10.59 7.21
N PHE A 89 9.28 11.12 6.39
CA PHE A 89 8.97 12.12 5.37
C PHE A 89 8.26 11.52 4.16
N GLY A 90 8.71 10.35 3.68
CA GLY A 90 8.19 9.76 2.44
C GLY A 90 6.71 9.33 2.50
N PHE A 91 6.21 8.88 3.65
CA PHE A 91 4.82 8.43 3.77
C PHE A 91 3.81 9.59 3.86
N GLU A 92 4.15 10.65 4.61
CA GLU A 92 3.29 11.84 4.67
C GLU A 92 3.29 12.60 3.34
N GLU A 93 4.43 12.69 2.66
CA GLU A 93 4.50 13.27 1.31
C GLU A 93 3.68 12.45 0.29
N ALA A 94 3.69 11.11 0.40
CA ALA A 94 2.84 10.26 -0.43
C ALA A 94 1.35 10.52 -0.20
N LYS A 95 0.93 10.79 1.05
CA LYS A 95 -0.44 11.18 1.37
C LYS A 95 -0.81 12.55 0.79
N GLU A 96 0.10 13.52 0.80
CA GLU A 96 -0.10 14.85 0.20
C GLU A 96 -0.20 14.81 -1.33
N LYS A 97 0.46 13.83 -1.96
CA LYS A 97 0.42 13.62 -3.43
C LYS A 97 -0.83 12.90 -3.91
N LEU A 98 -1.64 12.33 -3.01
CA LEU A 98 -2.90 11.72 -3.41
C LEU A 98 -3.84 12.79 -3.96
N GLN A 99 -4.53 12.45 -5.04
CA GLN A 99 -5.58 13.32 -5.56
C GLN A 99 -6.70 13.46 -4.53
N GLU A 100 -7.21 14.68 -4.41
CA GLU A 100 -8.43 14.93 -3.65
C GLU A 100 -9.62 14.21 -4.28
N ARG A 101 -10.62 13.89 -3.45
CA ARG A 101 -11.85 13.29 -3.93
C ARG A 101 -12.61 14.28 -4.84
N PRO A 102 -13.36 13.80 -5.85
CA PRO A 102 -13.62 12.39 -6.15
C PRO A 102 -12.46 11.71 -6.87
N TRP A 103 -12.19 10.46 -6.51
CA TRP A 103 -11.24 9.61 -7.25
C TRP A 103 -11.87 9.07 -8.54
N LEU A 104 -11.03 8.51 -9.42
CA LEU A 104 -11.46 7.91 -10.68
C LEU A 104 -12.60 6.90 -10.48
N GLU A 105 -12.45 6.05 -9.47
CA GLU A 105 -13.50 5.17 -8.96
C GLU A 105 -13.63 5.45 -7.46
N ASP A 106 -14.70 6.13 -7.06
CA ASP A 106 -14.91 6.60 -5.69
C ASP A 106 -16.20 6.02 -5.12
N SER A 107 -16.05 4.92 -4.37
CA SER A 107 -17.14 4.30 -3.60
C SER A 107 -16.92 4.45 -2.08
N TYR A 108 -16.16 5.47 -1.67
CA TYR A 108 -15.82 5.65 -0.26
C TYR A 108 -17.07 5.89 0.59
N SER A 109 -18.00 6.71 0.10
CA SER A 109 -19.22 7.06 0.84
C SER A 109 -20.09 5.83 1.12
N GLU A 110 -20.30 4.97 0.12
CA GLU A 110 -21.05 3.72 0.22
C GLU A 110 -20.36 2.73 1.17
N TRP A 111 -19.03 2.65 1.09
CA TRP A 111 -18.23 1.81 1.97
C TRP A 111 -18.34 2.24 3.44
N VAL A 112 -18.20 3.53 3.74
CA VAL A 112 -18.33 4.06 5.11
C VAL A 112 -19.73 3.83 5.66
N GLN A 113 -20.77 4.06 4.86
CA GLN A 113 -22.14 3.83 5.28
C GLN A 113 -22.38 2.36 5.68
N ARG A 114 -21.87 1.42 4.88
CA ARG A 114 -21.96 -0.02 5.20
C ARG A 114 -21.21 -0.38 6.49
N LEU A 115 -20.06 0.23 6.73
CA LEU A 115 -19.31 0.02 7.97
C LEU A 115 -20.04 0.52 9.21
N LYS A 116 -20.65 1.72 9.15
CA LYS A 116 -21.45 2.26 10.27
C LYS A 116 -22.55 1.31 10.70
N ILE A 117 -23.34 0.83 9.73
CA ILE A 117 -24.44 -0.12 9.98
C ILE A 117 -23.92 -1.38 10.66
N THR A 118 -22.76 -1.88 10.23
CA THR A 118 -22.16 -3.09 10.82
C THR A 118 -21.73 -2.86 12.26
N VAL A 119 -21.10 -1.72 12.57
CA VAL A 119 -20.64 -1.38 13.91
C VAL A 119 -21.82 -1.20 14.88
N GLU A 120 -22.89 -0.55 14.43
CA GLU A 120 -24.12 -0.36 15.22
C GLU A 120 -24.80 -1.70 15.55
N LEU A 121 -24.90 -2.61 14.56
CA LEU A 121 -25.44 -3.96 14.77
C LEU A 121 -24.61 -4.81 15.74
N MET A 122 -23.29 -4.63 15.77
CA MET A 122 -22.40 -5.36 16.69
C MET A 122 -22.43 -4.79 18.12
N SER A 123 -22.91 -3.56 18.29
CA SER A 123 -23.00 -2.87 19.58
C SER A 123 -24.38 -2.99 20.24
N SER A 124 -25.31 -3.70 19.59
CA SER A 124 -26.70 -3.95 20.01
C SER A 124 -26.86 -5.38 20.50
#